data_AF-A0A543CHR0-F1
#
_entry.id   AF-A0A543CHR0-F1
#
_cell.length_a   1.000
_cell.length_b   1.000
_cell.length_c   1.000
_cell.angle_alpha   90.00
_cell.angle_beta   90.00
_cell.angle_gamma   90.00
#
_symmetry.space_group_name_H-M   'P 1'
#
loop_
_entity.id
_entity.type
_entity.pdbx_description
1 polymer ?
#
loop_
_entity_poly.entity_id
_entity_poly.type
_entity_poly.pdbx_seq_one_letter_code
_entity_poly.pdbx_strand_id
1 'polypeptide(L)' 'MREGVWFAPVVRLKRSGRYAFLLAWKRDKHGKWRGHVAWLVREQVLWSGVDVWMRAEDLEQVRDQDYRRVPRRFDDDSPF' A
#
# COMPACT_ATOMS: atom_id res chain seq x y z
N MET A 1 20.53 11.31 15.47
CA MET A 1 20.19 10.34 14.41
C MET A 1 19.59 11.11 13.25
N ARG A 2 20.12 11.01 12.03
CA ARG A 2 19.38 11.46 10.86
C ARG A 2 18.24 10.46 10.68
N GLU A 3 16.99 10.90 10.85
CA GLU A 3 15.85 10.10 10.43
C GLU A 3 16.05 9.76 8.95
N GLY A 4 16.32 8.49 8.65
CA GLY A 4 16.42 8.04 7.28
C GLY A 4 15.07 8.25 6.62
N VAL A 5 14.98 9.19 5.68
CA VAL A 5 13.77 9.39 4.89
C VAL A 5 13.45 8.05 4.21
N TRP A 6 12.36 7.44 4.64
CA TRP A 6 11.89 6.19 4.06
C TRP A 6 10.83 6.50 3.02
N PHE A 7 11.03 5.98 1.81
CA PHE A 7 10.04 6.04 0.75
C PHE A 7 9.29 4.71 0.70
N ALA A 8 7.96 4.79 0.76
CA ALA A 8 7.12 3.63 0.54
C ALA A 8 7.37 3.06 -0.87
N PRO A 9 7.51 1.73 -1.02
CA PRO A 9 7.68 1.14 -2.35
C PRO A 9 6.39 1.28 -3.15
N VAL A 10 6.52 1.32 -4.47
CA VAL A 10 5.43 1.45 -5.42
C VAL A 10 4.98 0.08 -5.89
N VAL A 11 3.67 -0.14 -6.02
CA VAL A 11 3.06 -1.31 -6.65
C VAL A 11 2.27 -0.91 -7.89
N ARG A 12 2.15 -1.81 -8.86
CA ARG A 12 1.22 -1.68 -9.98
C ARG A 12 -0.11 -2.35 -9.63
N LEU A 13 -1.20 -1.63 -9.84
CA LEU A 13 -2.56 -2.14 -9.64
C LEU A 13 -2.96 -2.95 -10.88
N LYS A 14 -3.11 -4.27 -10.76
CA LYS A 14 -3.30 -5.16 -11.93
C LYS A 14 -4.50 -4.78 -12.80
N ARG A 15 -5.63 -4.43 -12.18
CA ARG A 15 -6.88 -4.12 -12.89
C ARG A 15 -6.83 -2.82 -13.70
N SER A 16 -6.14 -1.80 -13.20
CA SER A 16 -6.13 -0.47 -13.82
C SER A 16 -4.80 -0.12 -14.50
N GLY A 17 -3.75 -0.90 -14.24
CA GLY A 17 -2.38 -0.60 -14.68
C GLY A 17 -1.74 0.61 -14.00
N ARG A 18 -2.44 1.28 -13.07
CA ARG A 18 -1.94 2.46 -12.34
C ARG A 18 -0.93 2.07 -11.29
N TYR A 19 -0.17 3.05 -10.81
CA TYR A 19 0.80 2.87 -9.73
C TYR A 19 0.29 3.49 -8.43
N ALA A 20 0.63 2.86 -7.31
CA ALA A 20 0.30 3.34 -5.98
C ALA A 20 1.46 3.03 -5.02
N PHE A 21 1.63 3.86 -3.99
CA PHE A 21 2.52 3.57 -2.88
C PHE A 21 1.90 2.50 -2.01
N LEU A 22 2.69 1.50 -1.60
CA LEU A 22 2.29 0.47 -0.65
C LEU A 22 2.75 0.88 0.74
N LEU A 23 1.79 1.25 1.58
CA LEU A 23 2.01 1.83 2.89
C LEU A 23 2.10 0.78 4.00
N ALA A 24 1.32 -0.29 3.90
CA ALA A 24 1.31 -1.37 4.88
C ALA A 24 0.73 -2.67 4.29
N TRP A 25 1.05 -3.78 4.92
CA TRP A 25 0.36 -5.06 4.76
C TRP A 25 -0.51 -5.32 5.99
N LYS A 26 -1.68 -5.90 5.78
CA LYS A 26 -2.55 -6.42 6.84
C LYS A 26 -3.05 -7.80 6.48
N ARG A 27 -3.04 -8.71 7.45
CA ARG A 27 -3.67 -10.01 7.31
C ARG A 27 -5.11 -9.92 7.81
N ASP A 28 -6.07 -10.38 7.02
CA ASP A 28 -7.48 -10.42 7.46
C ASP A 28 -7.77 -11.66 8.33
N LYS A 29 -8.98 -11.72 8.89
CA LYS A 29 -9.46 -12.83 9.73
C LYS A 29 -9.45 -14.21 9.06
N HIS A 30 -9.30 -14.27 7.74
CA HIS A 30 -9.19 -15.51 6.97
C HIS A 30 -7.75 -15.84 6.58
N GLY A 31 -6.78 -15.09 7.12
CA GLY A 31 -5.38 -15.29 6.84
C GLY A 31 -4.93 -14.75 5.47
N LYS A 32 -5.76 -13.98 4.76
CA LYS A 32 -5.38 -13.40 3.45
C LYS A 32 -4.72 -12.03 3.64
N TRP A 33 -3.70 -11.76 2.82
CA TRP A 33 -3.00 -10.47 2.85
C TRP A 33 -3.74 -9.40 2.03
N ARG A 34 -3.82 -8.21 2.61
CA ARG A 34 -4.27 -6.97 1.96
C ARG A 34 -3.18 -5.92 2.05
N GLY A 35 -2.96 -5.18 0.97
CA GLY A 35 -2.07 -4.03 0.94
C GLY A 35 -2.86 -2.73 1.13
N HIS A 36 -2.42 -1.89 2.05
CA HIS A 36 -2.85 -0.50 2.13
C HIS A 36 -2.07 0.29 1.10
N VAL A 37 -2.77 0.79 0.09
CA VAL A 37 -2.17 1.51 -1.02
C VAL A 37 -2.69 2.93 -1.07
N ALA A 38 -1.84 3.87 -1.51
CA ALA A 38 -2.23 5.25 -1.71
C ALA A 38 -1.66 5.84 -3.02
N TRP A 39 -2.42 6.72 -3.66
CA TRP A 39 -1.97 7.47 -4.83
C TRP A 39 -2.60 8.86 -4.86
N LEU A 40 -2.01 9.75 -5.64
CA LEU A 40 -2.59 11.08 -5.91
C LEU A 40 -3.41 11.02 -7.20
N VAL A 41 -4.58 11.66 -7.17
CA VAL A 41 -5.43 11.89 -8.34
C VAL A 41 -5.50 13.40 -8.55
N ARG A 42 -5.47 13.81 -9.81
CA ARG A 42 -5.74 15.20 -10.18
C ARG A 42 -7.18 15.31 -10.66
N GLU A 43 -7.96 16.12 -9.97
CA GLU A 43 -9.32 16.48 -10.37
C GLU A 43 -9.32 17.96 -10.79
N GLN A 44 -9.39 18.19 -12.10
CA GLN A 44 -9.24 19.52 -12.72
C GLN A 44 -7.93 20.21 -12.32
N VAL A 45 -8.00 21.15 -11.37
CA VAL A 45 -6.87 21.95 -10.88
C VAL A 45 -6.39 21.52 -9.49
N LEU A 46 -7.08 20.59 -8.84
CA LEU A 46 -6.76 20.14 -7.47
C LEU A 46 -6.12 18.76 -7.48
N TRP A 47 -5.21 18.55 -6.53
CA TRP A 47 -4.67 17.22 -6.20
C TRP A 47 -5.36 16.68 -4.97
N SER A 48 -5.84 15.44 -5.04
CA SER A 48 -6.41 14.70 -3.91
C SER A 48 -5.65 13.40 -3.69
N GLY A 49 -5.52 13.00 -2.42
CA GLY A 49 -4.99 11.70 -2.05
C GLY A 49 -6.11 10.69 -1.93
N VAL A 50 -5.90 9.49 -2.47
CA VAL A 50 -6.79 8.34 -2.30
C VAL A 50 -5.98 7.22 -1.66
N ASP A 51 -6.52 6.62 -0.59
CA ASP A 51 -5.96 5.42 0.02
C ASP A 51 -7.03 4.34 0.23
N VAL A 52 -6.63 3.08 0.06
CA VAL A 52 -7.56 1.95 0.15
C VAL A 52 -6.83 0.65 0.47
N TRP A 53 -7.53 -0.30 1.07
CA TRP A 53 -7.06 -1.67 1.24
C TRP A 53 -7.42 -2.53 0.01
N MET A 54 -6.41 -3.04 -0.70
CA MET A 54 -6.58 -3.95 -1.84
C MET A 54 -6.11 -5.36 -1.48
N ARG A 55 -6.62 -6.38 -2.17
CA ARG A 55 -6.10 -7.75 -2.00
C ARG A 55 -4.67 -7.81 -2.52
N ALA A 56 -3.79 -8.55 -1.85
CA ALA A 56 -2.40 -8.69 -2.30
C ALA A 56 -2.30 -9.26 -3.72
N GLU A 57 -3.23 -10.14 -4.12
CA GLU A 57 -3.28 -10.69 -5.48
C GLU A 57 -3.60 -9.66 -6.57
N ASP A 58 -4.21 -8.53 -6.22
CA ASP A 58 -4.52 -7.41 -7.14
C ASP A 58 -3.33 -6.44 -7.28
N LEU A 59 -2.26 -6.65 -6.51
CA LEU A 59 -1.05 -5.83 -6.49
C LEU A 59 0.10 -6.57 -7.16
N GLU A 60 0.84 -5.86 -8.01
CA GLU A 60 2.05 -6.34 -8.66
C GLU A 60 3.25 -5.54 -8.15
N GLN A 61 4.28 -6.24 -7.68
CA GLN A 61 5.52 -5.61 -7.24
C GLN A 61 6.30 -5.10 -8.45
N VAL A 62 6.78 -3.87 -8.35
CA VAL A 62 7.72 -3.29 -9.30
C VAL A 62 9.12 -3.76 -8.91
N ARG A 63 9.96 -4.04 -9.91
CA ARG A 63 11.33 -4.53 -9.70
C ARG A 63 12.18 -3.52 -8.94
N ASP A 64 13.23 -4.03 -8.31
CA ASP A 64 14.30 -3.25 -7.66
C ASP A 64 13.85 -2.38 -6.47
N GLN A 65 12.76 -2.77 -5.79
CA GLN A 65 12.26 -2.11 -4.57
C GLN A 65 12.25 -3.04 -3.35
N ASP A 66 12.53 -2.49 -2.17
CA ASP A 66 12.61 -3.27 -0.92
C ASP A 66 11.26 -3.34 -0.19
N TYR A 67 10.44 -4.32 -0.55
CA TYR A 67 9.15 -4.57 0.09
C TYR A 67 9.24 -5.14 1.51
N ARG A 68 10.43 -5.55 1.97
CA ARG A 68 10.59 -6.16 3.30
C ARG A 68 10.38 -5.14 4.41
N ARG A 69 10.62 -3.85 4.10
CA ARG A 69 10.46 -2.69 5.00
C ARG A 69 9.02 -2.21 5.12
N VAL A 70 8.10 -2.71 4.29
CA VAL A 70 6.69 -2.35 4.39
C VAL A 70 6.15 -2.89 5.71
N PRO A 71 5.59 -2.01 6.58
CA PRO A 71 5.00 -2.43 7.85
C PRO A 71 3.99 -3.56 7.67
N ARG A 72 4.05 -4.58 8.54
CA ARG A 72 3.07 -5.67 8.58
C ARG A 72 2.24 -5.52 9.84
N ARG A 73 0.93 -5.39 9.67
CA ARG A 73 -0.06 -5.39 10.74
C ARG A 73 -0.74 -6.74 10.77
N PHE A 74 -0.79 -7.34 11.95
CA PHE A 74 -1.65 -8.47 12.23
C PHE A 74 -2.84 -7.89 12.99
N ASP A 75 -4.05 -8.11 12.50
CA ASP A 75 -5.20 -7.92 13.36
C ASP A 75 -5.16 -9.07 14.36
N ASP A 76 -4.55 -8.84 15.53
CA ASP A 76 -5.18 -9.33 16.74
C ASP A 76 -6.24 -8.28 17.08
N ASP A 77 -7.49 -8.69 17.12
CA ASP A 77 -8.66 -7.85 17.35
C ASP A 77 -8.39 -6.78 18.44
N SER A 78 -8.29 -5.51 18.04
CA SER A 78 -8.44 -4.40 18.98
C SER A 78 -9.72 -3.65 18.60
N PRO A 79 -10.79 -3.80 19.39
CA PRO A 79 -12.08 -3.18 19.11
C PRO A 79 -12.02 -1.71 19.49
N PHE A 80 -12.26 -0.84 18.52
CA PHE A 80 -12.95 0.42 18.75
C PHE A 80 -14.19 0.42 17.85
#